data_AF-J0CVW6-F1
#
_entry.id   AF-J0CVW6-F1
#
_cell.length_a   1.000
_cell.length_b   1.000
_cell.length_c   1.000
_cell.angle_alpha   90.00
_cell.angle_beta   90.00
_cell.angle_gamma   90.00
#
_symmetry.space_group_name_H-M   'P 1'
#
loop_
_entity.id
_entity.type
_entity.pdbx_description
1 polymer ?
#
loop_
_entity_poly.entity_id
_entity_poly.type
_entity_poly.pdbx_seq_one_letter_code
_entity_poly.pdbx_strand_id
1 'polypeptide(L)' 'MSGARPLVYFDISVGGRPAGRIVFALYDDLVPKTAANFLALCTGEKGGRLHYKGEHLPPVSV' A
#
# COMPACT_ATOMS: atom_id res chain seq x y z
N MET A 1 2.19 -23.15 5.31
CA MET A 1 3.35 -22.24 5.55
C MET A 1 2.93 -20.88 4.99
N SER A 2 2.78 -19.76 5.69
CA SER A 2 3.06 -19.29 7.06
C SER A 2 1.76 -18.64 7.59
N GLY A 3 1.46 -18.72 8.89
CA GLY A 3 0.20 -18.22 9.48
C GLY A 3 0.09 -16.69 9.60
N ALA A 4 1.11 -15.95 9.14
CA ALA A 4 1.17 -14.50 9.26
C ALA A 4 1.16 -13.84 7.88
N ARG A 5 0.15 -12.99 7.65
CA ARG A 5 0.02 -12.18 6.43
C ARG A 5 1.00 -11.01 6.43
N PRO A 6 1.58 -10.66 5.27
CA PRO A 6 2.37 -9.45 5.13
C PRO A 6 1.55 -8.22 5.51
N LEU A 7 2.14 -7.34 6.32
CA LEU A 7 1.55 -6.06 6.68
C LEU A 7 2.29 -4.93 5.97
N VAL A 8 1.53 -4.01 5.39
CA VAL A 8 2.04 -2.76 4.81
C VAL A 8 1.22 -1.59 5.32
N TYR A 9 1.70 -0.36 5.13
CA TYR A 9 1.00 0.81 5.63
C TYR A 9 1.13 2.02 4.72
N PHE A 10 0.15 2.93 4.82
CA PHE A 10 0.21 4.27 4.26
C PHE A 10 0.17 5.30 5.38
N ASP A 11 1.08 6.27 5.32
CA ASP A 11 0.98 7.49 6.11
C ASP A 11 0.20 8.53 5.29
N ILE A 12 -0.97 8.92 5.79
CA ILE A 12 -1.92 9.79 5.08
C ILE A 12 -1.78 11.22 5.57
N SER A 13 -1.84 12.16 4.64
CA SER A 13 -1.97 13.59 4.93
C SER A 13 -3.19 14.17 4.22
N VAL A 14 -3.95 15.01 4.91
CA VAL A 14 -5.12 15.71 4.37
C VAL A 14 -4.87 17.22 4.44
N GLY A 15 -4.93 17.91 3.30
CA GLY A 15 -4.59 19.33 3.22
C GLY A 15 -3.16 19.65 3.67
N GLY A 16 -2.21 18.73 3.41
CA GLY A 16 -0.81 18.86 3.83
C GLY A 16 -0.53 18.57 5.30
N ARG A 17 -1.54 18.20 6.09
CA ARG A 17 -1.37 17.86 7.52
C ARG A 17 -1.45 16.35 7.73
N PRO A 18 -0.57 15.73 8.53
CA PRO A 18 -0.66 14.31 8.85
C PRO A 18 -2.03 13.97 9.47
N ALA A 19 -2.71 12.99 8.90
CA ALA A 19 -4.04 12.53 9.34
C ALA A 19 -3.97 11.19 10.06
N GLY A 20 -2.92 10.40 9.83
CA GLY A 20 -2.70 9.13 10.52
C GLY A 20 -2.12 8.06 9.61
N ARG A 21 -2.11 6.82 10.11
CA ARG A 21 -1.59 5.64 9.40
C ARG A 21 -2.70 4.63 9.16
N ILE A 22 -2.80 4.13 7.94
CA ILE A 22 -3.63 2.98 7.58
C ILE A 22 -2.72 1.76 7.44
N VAL A 23 -3.07 0.66 8.11
CA VAL A 23 -2.34 -0.61 8.02
C VAL A 23 -3.18 -1.63 7.26
N PHE A 24 -2.57 -2.29 6.30
CA PHE A 24 -3.19 -3.30 5.46
C PHE A 24 -2.56 -4.66 5.71
N ALA A 25 -3.39 -5.68 5.91
CA ALA A 25 -2.97 -7.08 5.85
C ALA A 25 -3.24 -7.65 4.45
N LEU A 26 -2.23 -8.21 3.80
CA LEU A 26 -2.34 -8.70 2.44
C LEU A 26 -2.72 -10.18 2.43
N TYR A 27 -3.76 -10.53 1.67
CA TYR A 27 -4.19 -11.91 1.44
C TYR A 27 -3.34 -12.58 0.36
N ASP A 28 -2.03 -12.72 0.62
CA ASP A 28 -1.09 -13.36 -0.29
C ASP A 28 -1.37 -14.86 -0.51
N ASP A 29 -2.09 -15.48 0.43
CA ASP A 29 -2.64 -16.82 0.35
C ASP A 29 -3.73 -16.96 -0.72
N LEU A 30 -4.59 -15.94 -0.88
CA LEU A 30 -5.70 -15.96 -1.82
C LEU A 30 -5.37 -15.31 -3.17
N VAL A 31 -4.63 -14.20 -3.14
CA VAL A 31 -4.32 -13.38 -4.31
C VAL A 31 -2.82 -13.10 -4.41
N PRO A 32 -1.97 -14.13 -4.57
CA PRO A 32 -0.52 -14.02 -4.44
C PRO A 32 0.11 -12.99 -5.37
N LYS A 33 -0.34 -12.94 -6.63
CA LYS A 33 0.19 -11.99 -7.63
C LYS A 33 -0.17 -10.53 -7.29
N THR A 34 -1.41 -10.31 -6.86
CA THR A 34 -1.90 -8.97 -6.51
C THR A 34 -1.25 -8.48 -5.22
N ALA A 35 -1.14 -9.34 -4.20
CA ALA A 35 -0.48 -9.04 -2.94
C ALA A 35 1.01 -8.69 -3.16
N ALA A 36 1.72 -9.48 -3.96
CA ALA A 36 3.12 -9.21 -4.28
C ALA A 36 3.30 -7.88 -5.04
N ASN A 37 2.43 -7.58 -6.00
CA ASN A 37 2.46 -6.31 -6.72
C ASN A 37 2.22 -5.11 -5.77
N PHE A 38 1.20 -5.20 -4.90
CA PHE A 38 0.88 -4.13 -3.97
C PHE A 38 2.00 -3.91 -2.95
N LEU A 39 2.58 -4.98 -2.41
CA LEU A 39 3.74 -4.94 -1.52
C LEU A 39 4.92 -4.24 -2.20
N ALA A 40 5.25 -4.61 -3.43
CA ALA A 40 6.36 -4.03 -4.18
C ALA A 40 6.17 -2.52 -4.44
N LEU A 41 4.94 -2.07 -4.70
CA LEU A 41 4.61 -0.66 -4.84
C LEU A 41 4.65 0.10 -3.50
N CYS A 42 4.35 -0.57 -2.38
CA CYS A 42 4.50 0.02 -1.04
C CYS A 42 5.98 0.21 -0.67
N THR A 43 6.83 -0.78 -0.96
CA THR A 43 8.27 -0.73 -0.63
C THR A 43 9.09 0.08 -1.64
N GLY A 44 8.62 0.19 -2.89
CA GLY A 44 9.36 0.80 -3.98
C GLY A 44 10.55 -0.04 -4.47
N GLU A 45 10.61 -1.33 -4.10
CA GLU A 45 11.75 -2.20 -4.40
C GLU A 45 12.03 -2.39 -5.90
N LYS A 46 11.02 -2.12 -6.75
CA LYS A 46 11.13 -2.24 -8.21
C LYS A 46 11.76 -1.00 -8.87
N GLY A 47 12.03 0.06 -8.10
CA GLY A 47 12.67 1.28 -8.57
C GLY A 47 11.81 2.12 -9.53
N GLY A 48 12.41 3.18 -10.08
CA GLY A 48 11.73 4.11 -10.99
C GLY A 48 10.53 4.81 -10.33
N ARG A 49 9.43 4.96 -11.08
CA ARG A 49 8.14 5.53 -10.60
C ARG A 49 7.15 4.45 -10.15
N LEU A 50 7.62 3.25 -9.82
CA LEU A 50 6.77 2.15 -9.36
C LEU A 50 6.68 2.12 -7.84
N HIS A 51 6.06 3.17 -7.26
CA HIS A 51 5.82 3.25 -5.83
C HIS A 51 4.61 4.13 -5.49
N TYR A 52 3.97 3.91 -4.33
CA TYR A 52 2.83 4.74 -3.87
C TYR A 52 3.24 6.02 -3.11
N LYS A 53 4.51 6.19 -2.78
CA LYS A 53 4.97 7.36 -2.02
C LYS A 53 4.71 8.66 -2.80
N GLY A 54 3.95 9.57 -2.19
CA GLY A 54 3.66 10.89 -2.76
C GLY A 54 2.48 10.93 -3.73
N GLU A 55 1.80 9.80 -3.95
CA GLU A 55 0.62 9.75 -4.80
C GLU A 55 -0.59 10.43 -4.13
N HIS A 56 -1.37 11.17 -4.92
CA HIS A 56 -2.58 11.84 -4.46
C HIS A 56 -3.79 10.97 -4.76
N LEU A 57 -4.61 10.69 -3.74
CA LEU A 57 -5.88 10.03 -3.94
C LEU A 57 -6.89 11.06 -4.46
N PRO A 58 -7.40 10.91 -5.70
CA PRO A 58 -8.45 11.78 -6.18
C PRO A 58 -9.75 11.55 -5.37
N PRO A 59 -10.64 12.54 -5.28
CA PRO A 59 -11.97 12.33 -4.74
C PRO A 59 -12.67 11.21 -5.52
N VAL A 60 -13.12 10.19 -4.81
CA VAL A 60 -13.90 9.09 -5.38
C VAL A 60 -15.34 9.56 -5.48
N SER A 61 -15.79 9.90 -6.69
CA SER A 61 -17.22 10.04 -6.98
C SER A 61 -17.79 8.63 -7.15
N VAL A 62 -18.64 8.18 -6.24
CA VAL A 62 -19.45 6.96 -6.41
C VAL A 62 -20.72 7.25 -7.18
#